data_AF-A0A645G5D0-F1
#
_entry.id   AF-A0A645G5D0-F1
#
_cell.length_a   1.000
_cell.length_b   1.000
_cell.length_c   1.000
_cell.angle_alpha   90.00
_cell.angle_beta   90.00
_cell.angle_gamma   90.00
#
_symmetry.space_group_name_H-M   'P 1'
#
loop_
_entity.id
_entity.type
_entity.pdbx_description
1 polymer ?
#
loop_
_entity_poly.entity_id
_entity_poly.type
_entity_poly.pdbx_seq_one_letter_code
_entity_poly.pdbx_strand_id
1 'polypeptide(L)'
;MLDKAKENGRSIERSAFMELGKNVPLYPGVVEWFKLINDYAAVRGIRTEHYIISSGLKEIIAGSEIAPHIHRIYASTFYYSPDNTALWPAQAINYTNKTQYIFRIAKGAFDENDERVNASYQDDQLYLPYENMVYIGDSDTDIPCMRLVKSKGGTSIGVHDPKKHKEEKIHRLFREGRINYFAPADYREGKSLHRIMKKVIDLVAAREDLWQEEAALRELADNPREDIKQ
;
A
#
# COMPACT_ATOMS: atom_id res chain seq x y z
N MET A 1 -10.71 26.31 2.78
CA MET A 1 -9.50 25.97 3.57
C MET A 1 -8.39 26.99 3.35
N LEU A 2 -7.98 27.23 2.10
CA LEU A 2 -6.92 28.18 1.76
C LEU A 2 -7.24 29.62 2.22
N ASP A 3 -8.47 30.10 1.99
CA ASP A 3 -8.87 31.44 2.43
C ASP A 3 -8.80 31.58 3.96
N LYS A 4 -9.34 30.59 4.66
CA LYS A 4 -9.27 30.54 6.13
C LYS A 4 -7.82 30.43 6.66
N ALA A 5 -6.92 29.77 5.93
CA ALA A 5 -5.51 29.74 6.32
C ALA A 5 -4.85 31.11 6.14
N LYS A 6 -5.14 31.81 5.02
CA LYS A 6 -4.70 33.19 4.77
C LYS A 6 -5.23 34.16 5.83
N GLU A 7 -6.52 34.07 6.15
CA GLU A 7 -7.17 34.88 7.20
C GLU A 7 -6.52 34.70 8.58
N ASN A 8 -6.03 33.50 8.88
CA ASN A 8 -5.36 33.19 10.14
C ASN A 8 -3.84 33.33 10.07
N GLY A 9 -3.30 33.95 9.00
CA GLY A 9 -1.86 34.18 8.83
C GLY A 9 -1.02 32.89 8.73
N ARG A 10 -1.63 31.76 8.37
CA ARG A 10 -0.92 30.49 8.20
C ARG A 10 -0.42 30.36 6.76
N SER A 11 0.85 29.98 6.61
CA SER A 11 1.42 29.72 5.29
C SER A 11 0.68 28.56 4.60
N ILE A 12 0.40 28.76 3.32
CA ILE A 12 -0.17 27.76 2.40
C ILE A 12 0.85 27.39 1.31
N GLU A 13 2.12 27.70 1.56
CA GLU A 13 3.22 27.29 0.70
C GLU A 13 3.46 25.79 0.80
N ARG A 14 3.96 25.21 -0.28
CA ARG A 14 4.34 23.80 -0.33
C ARG A 14 5.32 23.41 0.77
N SER A 15 6.32 24.26 1.02
CA SER A 15 7.33 24.12 2.07
C SER A 15 6.70 24.03 3.46
N ALA A 16 5.73 24.89 3.77
CA ALA A 16 5.04 24.89 5.06
C ALA A 16 4.30 23.57 5.31
N PHE A 17 3.65 22.99 4.30
CA PHE A 17 3.04 21.66 4.43
C PHE A 17 4.07 20.55 4.63
N MET A 18 5.22 20.62 3.97
CA MET A 18 6.31 19.67 4.19
C MET A 18 6.90 19.78 5.60
N GLU A 19 7.07 20.99 6.14
CA GLU A 19 7.52 21.20 7.53
C GLU A 19 6.54 20.63 8.56
N LEU A 20 5.22 20.70 8.29
CA LEU A 20 4.24 20.01 9.13
C LEU A 20 4.45 18.50 9.11
N GLY A 21 4.81 17.95 7.95
CA GLY A 21 5.15 16.54 7.76
C GLY A 21 6.22 16.01 8.70
N LYS A 22 7.28 16.80 8.93
CA LYS A 22 8.39 16.44 9.81
C LYS A 22 7.97 16.23 11.27
N ASN A 23 6.88 16.88 11.68
CA ASN A 23 6.39 16.87 13.05
C ASN A 23 5.19 15.93 13.23
N VAL A 24 4.81 15.16 12.21
CA VAL A 24 3.70 14.22 12.31
C VAL A 24 4.07 13.10 13.28
N PRO A 25 3.28 12.87 14.34
CA PRO A 25 3.54 11.77 15.26
C PRO A 25 3.31 10.44 14.54
N LEU A 26 4.36 9.61 14.49
CA LEU A 26 4.31 8.27 13.89
C LEU A 26 3.99 7.23 14.96
N TYR A 27 3.41 6.11 14.51
CA TYR A 27 3.21 4.95 15.39
C TYR A 27 4.55 4.32 15.78
N PRO A 28 4.64 3.68 16.96
CA PRO A 28 5.88 3.07 17.42
C PRO A 28 6.46 2.07 16.41
N GLY A 29 7.74 2.22 16.07
CA GLY A 29 8.48 1.30 15.19
C GLY A 29 8.25 1.50 13.69
N VAL A 30 7.47 2.52 13.27
CA VAL A 30 7.17 2.75 11.84
C VAL A 30 8.41 3.13 11.03
N VAL A 31 9.34 3.89 11.60
CA VAL A 31 10.54 4.35 10.89
C VAL A 31 11.42 3.13 10.53
N GLU A 32 11.59 2.21 11.48
CA GLU A 32 12.40 1.00 11.31
C GLU A 32 11.67 -0.09 10.49
N TRP A 33 10.34 -0.06 10.47
CA TRP A 33 9.48 -1.06 9.82
C TRP A 33 9.91 -1.38 8.39
N PHE A 34 10.12 -0.35 7.57
CA PHE A 34 10.39 -0.52 6.15
C PHE A 34 11.66 -1.32 5.92
N LYS A 35 12.74 -1.00 6.65
CA LYS A 35 13.99 -1.76 6.58
C LYS A 35 13.79 -3.20 7.05
N LEU A 36 13.13 -3.40 8.19
CA LEU A 36 12.89 -4.74 8.75
C LEU A 36 12.14 -5.65 7.76
N ILE A 37 11.09 -5.13 7.12
CA ILE A 37 10.29 -5.87 6.16
C ILE A 37 11.06 -6.12 4.86
N ASN A 38 11.76 -5.10 4.34
CA ASN A 38 12.56 -5.23 3.13
C ASN A 38 13.65 -6.28 3.28
N ASP A 39 14.40 -6.24 4.38
CA ASP A 39 15.49 -7.19 4.63
C ASP A 39 14.94 -8.62 4.76
N TYR A 40 13.81 -8.80 5.46
CA TYR A 40 13.20 -10.12 5.62
C TYR A 40 12.70 -10.72 4.30
N ALA A 41 12.12 -9.87 3.43
CA ALA A 41 11.66 -10.26 2.11
C ALA A 41 12.83 -10.55 1.15
N ALA A 42 13.89 -9.73 1.18
CA ALA A 42 15.05 -9.88 0.32
C ALA A 42 15.76 -11.23 0.51
N VAL A 43 15.86 -11.72 1.75
CA VAL A 43 16.42 -13.06 2.07
C VAL A 43 15.62 -14.20 1.41
N ARG A 44 14.38 -13.95 0.98
CA ARG A 44 13.50 -14.90 0.27
C ARG A 44 13.40 -14.62 -1.22
N GLY A 45 14.26 -13.77 -1.76
CA GLY A 45 14.19 -13.36 -3.17
C GLY A 45 13.01 -12.44 -3.50
N ILE A 46 12.29 -11.91 -2.51
CA ILE A 46 11.15 -11.01 -2.73
C ILE A 46 11.61 -9.56 -2.64
N ARG A 47 11.25 -8.77 -3.65
CA ARG A 47 11.37 -7.31 -3.63
C ARG A 47 10.07 -6.68 -3.13
N THR A 48 10.17 -5.80 -2.14
CA THR A 48 9.04 -5.09 -1.55
C THR A 48 8.95 -3.65 -2.04
N GLU A 49 7.73 -3.20 -2.30
CA GLU A 49 7.42 -1.82 -2.67
C GLU A 49 6.35 -1.28 -1.72
N HIS A 50 6.58 -0.08 -1.16
CA HIS A 50 5.67 0.53 -0.18
C HIS A 50 4.91 1.67 -0.83
N TYR A 51 3.59 1.65 -0.68
CA TYR A 51 2.70 2.65 -1.25
C TYR A 51 1.87 3.30 -0.15
N ILE A 52 1.59 4.59 -0.28
CA ILE A 52 0.64 5.30 0.59
C ILE A 52 -0.54 5.74 -0.26
N ILE A 53 -1.76 5.34 0.14
CA ILE A 53 -3.02 5.81 -0.44
C ILE A 53 -3.79 6.55 0.65
N SER A 54 -3.85 7.88 0.56
CA SER A 54 -4.36 8.74 1.61
C SER A 54 -5.31 9.80 1.08
N SER A 55 -6.34 10.15 1.85
CA SER A 55 -7.16 11.33 1.58
C SER A 55 -6.53 12.63 2.11
N GLY A 56 -5.44 12.53 2.87
CA GLY A 56 -4.67 13.67 3.38
C GLY A 56 -3.86 14.37 2.31
N LEU A 57 -3.08 15.39 2.71
CA LEU A 57 -2.23 16.16 1.81
C LEU A 57 -0.92 15.44 1.51
N LYS A 58 -0.59 15.32 0.23
CA LYS A 58 0.62 14.67 -0.29
C LYS A 58 1.89 15.30 0.26
N GLU A 59 1.92 16.62 0.39
CA GLU A 59 3.07 17.39 0.84
C GLU A 59 3.42 17.11 2.29
N ILE A 60 2.41 16.91 3.15
CA ILE A 60 2.62 16.54 4.56
C ILE A 60 3.26 15.15 4.65
N ILE A 61 2.76 14.19 3.85
CA ILE A 61 3.32 12.84 3.83
C ILE A 61 4.74 12.87 3.25
N ALA A 62 4.96 13.62 2.18
CA ALA A 62 6.27 13.77 1.54
C ALA A 62 7.31 14.47 2.42
N GLY A 63 6.88 15.31 3.37
CA GLY A 63 7.76 15.92 4.37
C GLY A 63 8.02 15.05 5.60
N SER A 64 7.36 13.89 5.72
CA SER A 64 7.52 13.00 6.89
C SER A 64 8.78 12.15 6.82
N GLU A 65 9.23 11.67 8.00
CA GLU A 65 10.44 10.84 8.14
C GLU A 65 10.37 9.52 7.33
N ILE A 66 9.15 9.03 7.04
CA ILE A 66 8.97 7.78 6.29
C ILE A 66 9.04 7.97 4.78
N ALA A 67 8.94 9.20 4.27
CA ALA A 67 8.85 9.47 2.83
C ALA A 67 9.95 8.79 1.99
N PRO A 68 11.23 8.74 2.43
CA PRO A 68 12.28 8.05 1.66
C PRO A 68 12.07 6.55 1.46
N HIS A 69 11.22 5.91 2.28
CA HIS A 69 10.92 4.48 2.19
C HIS A 69 9.72 4.17 1.29
N ILE A 70 8.99 5.20 0.84
CA ILE A 70 7.76 5.05 0.08
C ILE A 70 8.05 5.14 -1.42
N HIS A 71 7.69 4.08 -2.15
CA HIS A 71 7.82 4.03 -3.60
C HIS A 71 6.92 5.09 -4.28
N ARG A 72 5.65 5.20 -3.83
CA ARG A 72 4.75 6.25 -4.33
C ARG A 72 3.68 6.65 -3.32
N ILE A 73 3.40 7.96 -3.28
CA ILE A 73 2.35 8.57 -2.46
C ILE A 73 1.20 9.02 -3.38
N TYR A 74 0.06 8.37 -3.22
CA TYR A 74 -1.23 8.77 -3.77
C TYR A 74 -2.01 9.52 -2.69
N ALA A 75 -2.01 10.84 -2.77
CA ALA A 75 -2.67 11.72 -1.80
C ALA A 75 -3.31 12.93 -2.49
N SER A 76 -4.20 13.62 -1.79
CA SER A 76 -4.74 14.89 -2.25
C SER A 76 -3.62 15.94 -2.34
N THR A 77 -3.65 16.82 -3.33
CA THR A 77 -2.64 17.87 -3.50
C THR A 77 -3.25 19.12 -4.15
N PHE A 78 -2.57 20.26 -3.98
CA PHE A 78 -2.92 21.52 -4.60
C PHE A 78 -2.15 21.75 -5.90
N TYR A 79 -2.73 22.54 -6.78
CA TYR A 79 -2.03 23.25 -7.82
C TYR A 79 -1.31 24.43 -7.17
N TYR A 80 0.01 24.52 -7.38
CA TYR A 80 0.86 25.54 -6.80
C TYR A 80 1.24 26.59 -7.86
N SER A 81 1.33 27.85 -7.45
CA SER A 81 1.93 28.92 -8.26
C SER A 81 3.43 28.67 -8.51
N PRO A 82 4.07 29.42 -9.43
CA PRO A 82 5.53 29.41 -9.59
C PRO A 82 6.29 29.68 -8.27
N ASP A 83 5.70 30.49 -7.38
CA ASP A 83 6.24 30.79 -6.04
C ASP A 83 5.88 29.72 -4.99
N ASN A 84 5.46 28.52 -5.41
CA ASN A 84 5.08 27.40 -4.54
C ASN A 84 3.93 27.70 -3.56
N THR A 85 3.05 28.66 -3.87
CA THR A 85 1.86 28.97 -3.06
C THR A 85 0.66 28.16 -3.57
N ALA A 86 -0.08 27.48 -2.69
CA ALA A 86 -1.27 26.73 -3.08
C ALA A 86 -2.37 27.66 -3.65
N LEU A 87 -2.88 27.36 -4.84
CA LEU A 87 -3.91 28.13 -5.52
C LEU A 87 -5.26 27.42 -5.53
N TRP A 88 -5.29 26.17 -6.00
CA TRP A 88 -6.53 25.40 -6.22
C TRP A 88 -6.30 23.91 -5.92
N PRO A 89 -7.34 23.11 -5.60
CA PRO A 89 -7.18 21.66 -5.53
C PRO A 89 -6.82 21.10 -6.92
N ALA A 90 -5.73 20.35 -7.02
CA ALA A 90 -5.34 19.65 -8.25
C ALA A 90 -5.85 18.21 -8.25
N GLN A 91 -5.78 17.55 -7.08
CA GLN A 91 -6.20 16.17 -6.91
C GLN A 91 -6.88 16.02 -5.56
N ALA A 92 -8.04 15.37 -5.55
CA ALA A 92 -8.79 15.08 -4.34
C ALA A 92 -9.02 13.57 -4.23
N ILE A 93 -8.40 12.96 -3.23
CA ILE A 93 -8.59 11.54 -2.90
C ILE A 93 -9.59 11.42 -1.76
N ASN A 94 -10.57 10.55 -1.94
CA ASN A 94 -11.62 10.27 -0.97
C ASN A 94 -11.86 8.75 -0.89
N TYR A 95 -12.76 8.35 0.01
CA TYR A 95 -13.05 6.94 0.25
C TYR A 95 -13.60 6.19 -0.98
N THR A 96 -14.21 6.87 -1.95
CA THR A 96 -14.77 6.22 -3.15
C THR A 96 -13.71 5.97 -4.22
N ASN A 97 -12.69 6.82 -4.29
CA ASN A 97 -11.70 6.77 -5.37
C ASN A 97 -10.35 6.14 -4.95
N LYS A 98 -10.11 5.85 -3.66
CA LYS A 98 -8.90 5.16 -3.19
C LYS A 98 -8.65 3.82 -3.90
N THR A 99 -9.72 3.07 -4.19
CA THR A 99 -9.64 1.76 -4.84
C THR A 99 -8.99 1.81 -6.22
N GLN A 100 -9.12 2.92 -6.95
CA GLN A 100 -8.48 3.09 -8.26
C GLN A 100 -6.96 2.91 -8.18
N TYR A 101 -6.34 3.33 -7.08
CA TYR A 101 -4.89 3.28 -6.93
C TYR A 101 -4.39 1.85 -6.74
N ILE A 102 -5.21 0.96 -6.18
CA ILE A 102 -4.91 -0.48 -6.14
C ILE A 102 -4.87 -1.06 -7.55
N PHE A 103 -5.82 -0.70 -8.42
CA PHE A 103 -5.81 -1.11 -9.83
C PHE A 103 -4.60 -0.53 -10.59
N ARG A 104 -4.24 0.74 -10.33
CA ARG A 104 -3.07 1.38 -10.95
C ARG A 104 -1.77 0.69 -10.56
N ILE A 105 -1.58 0.38 -9.27
CA ILE A 105 -0.41 -0.33 -8.78
C ILE A 105 -0.32 -1.72 -9.42
N ALA A 106 -1.42 -2.47 -9.43
CA ALA A 106 -1.46 -3.81 -10.05
C ALA A 106 -1.02 -3.79 -11.52
N LYS A 107 -1.43 -2.75 -12.26
CA LYS A 107 -1.15 -2.59 -13.70
C LYS A 107 0.16 -1.87 -14.01
N GLY A 108 0.87 -1.33 -13.01
CA GLY A 108 2.04 -0.46 -13.22
C GLY A 108 1.70 0.88 -13.90
N ALA A 109 0.42 1.28 -13.90
CA ALA A 109 -0.08 2.52 -14.49
C ALA A 109 0.00 3.66 -13.47
N PHE A 110 1.23 4.02 -13.08
CA PHE A 110 1.44 4.82 -11.88
C PHE A 110 1.00 6.27 -12.00
N ASP A 111 1.08 6.88 -13.20
CA ASP A 111 0.64 8.24 -13.46
C ASP A 111 -0.89 8.34 -13.38
N GLU A 112 -1.39 9.39 -12.73
CA GLU A 112 -2.80 9.67 -12.55
C GLU A 112 -3.56 9.83 -13.88
N ASN A 113 -2.87 10.28 -14.93
CA ASN A 113 -3.42 10.45 -16.28
C ASN A 113 -3.16 9.23 -17.19
N ASP A 114 -2.57 8.17 -16.66
CA ASP A 114 -2.27 6.97 -17.44
C ASP A 114 -3.56 6.20 -17.78
N GLU A 115 -3.93 6.20 -19.06
CA GLU A 115 -5.12 5.51 -19.57
C GLU A 115 -4.99 3.98 -19.53
N ARG A 116 -3.77 3.43 -19.37
CA ARG A 116 -3.55 1.98 -19.25
C ARG A 116 -4.28 1.38 -18.06
N VAL A 117 -4.65 2.20 -17.06
CA VAL A 117 -5.53 1.75 -15.96
C VAL A 117 -6.87 1.19 -16.45
N ASN A 118 -7.36 1.64 -17.62
CA ASN A 118 -8.64 1.21 -18.19
C ASN A 118 -8.52 -0.06 -19.06
N ALA A 119 -7.31 -0.45 -19.46
CA ALA A 119 -7.10 -1.64 -20.28
C ALA A 119 -7.36 -2.93 -19.46
N SER A 120 -7.83 -3.98 -20.15
CA SER A 120 -8.02 -5.30 -19.56
C SER A 120 -6.69 -6.05 -19.58
N TYR A 121 -6.25 -6.54 -18.43
CA TYR A 121 -5.04 -7.35 -18.28
C TYR A 121 -5.44 -8.73 -17.79
N GLN A 122 -4.76 -9.76 -18.28
CA GLN A 122 -4.74 -11.06 -17.64
C GLN A 122 -3.86 -11.01 -16.38
N ASP A 123 -4.08 -11.92 -15.44
CA ASP A 123 -3.40 -11.88 -14.14
C ASP A 123 -1.86 -12.03 -14.27
N ASP A 124 -1.39 -12.77 -15.28
CA ASP A 124 0.02 -12.95 -15.64
C ASP A 124 0.68 -11.72 -16.31
N GLN A 125 -0.13 -10.74 -16.73
CA GLN A 125 0.33 -9.49 -17.33
C GLN A 125 0.41 -8.34 -16.32
N LEU A 126 -0.03 -8.57 -15.08
CA LEU A 126 0.00 -7.54 -14.04
C LEU A 126 1.45 -7.26 -13.63
N TYR A 127 1.74 -5.98 -13.40
CA TYR A 127 2.99 -5.54 -12.79
C TYR A 127 3.16 -6.11 -11.38
N LEU A 128 2.06 -6.15 -10.62
CA LEU A 128 2.00 -6.74 -9.29
C LEU A 128 0.70 -7.56 -9.16
N PRO A 129 0.78 -8.90 -9.09
CA PRO A 129 -0.36 -9.75 -8.84
C PRO A 129 -1.07 -9.36 -7.54
N TYR A 130 -2.40 -9.38 -7.55
CA TYR A 130 -3.18 -8.96 -6.39
C TYR A 130 -2.96 -9.86 -5.18
N GLU A 131 -2.72 -11.14 -5.39
CA GLU A 131 -2.46 -12.10 -4.32
C GLU A 131 -1.15 -11.84 -3.56
N ASN A 132 -0.27 -11.02 -4.13
CA ASN A 132 0.99 -10.59 -3.51
C ASN A 132 0.87 -9.20 -2.85
N MET A 133 -0.31 -8.58 -2.90
CA MET A 133 -0.57 -7.31 -2.24
C MET A 133 -0.94 -7.48 -0.78
N VAL A 134 -0.39 -6.60 0.07
CA VAL A 134 -0.82 -6.44 1.47
C VAL A 134 -1.38 -5.04 1.67
N TYR A 135 -2.64 -4.94 2.08
CA TYR A 135 -3.28 -3.66 2.41
C TYR A 135 -3.41 -3.51 3.93
N ILE A 136 -2.86 -2.42 4.48
CA ILE A 136 -2.97 -2.07 5.90
C ILE A 136 -3.86 -0.83 6.02
N GLY A 137 -4.93 -0.90 6.81
CA GLY A 137 -5.86 0.23 7.00
C GLY A 137 -6.55 0.23 8.35
N ASP A 138 -6.92 1.42 8.85
CA ASP A 138 -7.54 1.63 10.16
C ASP A 138 -8.96 2.26 10.06
N SER A 139 -9.30 2.81 8.90
CA SER A 139 -10.49 3.62 8.70
C SER A 139 -11.63 2.84 8.02
N ASP A 140 -12.87 3.29 8.26
CA ASP A 140 -14.01 2.77 7.48
C ASP A 140 -13.87 3.15 6.00
N THR A 141 -13.16 4.25 5.72
CA THR A 141 -12.88 4.70 4.36
C THR A 141 -12.03 3.71 3.57
N ASP A 142 -11.30 2.83 4.25
CA ASP A 142 -10.44 1.83 3.63
C ASP A 142 -11.15 0.48 3.43
N ILE A 143 -12.39 0.32 3.92
CA ILE A 143 -13.15 -0.92 3.77
C ILE A 143 -13.25 -1.39 2.31
N PRO A 144 -13.56 -0.53 1.32
CA PRO A 144 -13.60 -0.96 -0.07
C PRO A 144 -12.25 -1.48 -0.57
N CYS A 145 -11.16 -0.84 -0.16
CA CYS A 145 -9.79 -1.23 -0.51
C CYS A 145 -9.41 -2.57 0.10
N MET A 146 -9.65 -2.74 1.40
CA MET A 146 -9.41 -4.00 2.12
C MET A 146 -10.23 -5.15 1.53
N ARG A 147 -11.50 -4.92 1.19
CA ARG A 147 -12.33 -5.94 0.55
C ARG A 147 -11.83 -6.30 -0.84
N LEU A 148 -11.44 -5.30 -1.63
CA LEU A 148 -10.92 -5.51 -2.98
C LEU A 148 -9.69 -6.42 -2.96
N VAL A 149 -8.67 -6.04 -2.19
CA VAL A 149 -7.42 -6.81 -2.09
C VAL A 149 -7.69 -8.24 -1.61
N LYS A 150 -8.50 -8.39 -0.55
CA LYS A 150 -8.88 -9.72 -0.04
C LYS A 150 -9.62 -10.56 -1.09
N SER A 151 -10.58 -9.98 -1.80
CA SER A 151 -11.37 -10.69 -2.81
C SER A 151 -10.56 -11.15 -4.02
N LYS A 152 -9.43 -10.49 -4.27
CA LYS A 152 -8.47 -10.81 -5.32
C LYS A 152 -7.32 -11.70 -4.84
N GLY A 153 -7.45 -12.33 -3.67
CA GLY A 153 -6.46 -13.27 -3.13
C GLY A 153 -5.33 -12.64 -2.30
N GLY A 154 -5.27 -11.31 -2.22
CA GLY A 154 -4.30 -10.59 -1.41
C GLY A 154 -4.64 -10.61 0.08
N THR A 155 -3.78 -9.96 0.88
CA THR A 155 -3.94 -9.91 2.34
C THR A 155 -4.35 -8.52 2.83
N SER A 156 -5.47 -8.43 3.53
CA SER A 156 -5.92 -7.20 4.19
C SER A 156 -5.78 -7.29 5.70
N ILE A 157 -5.08 -6.32 6.29
CA ILE A 157 -4.81 -6.23 7.73
C ILE A 157 -5.45 -4.95 8.28
N GLY A 158 -6.45 -5.13 9.14
CA GLY A 158 -7.05 -4.01 9.87
C GLY A 158 -6.19 -3.62 11.07
N VAL A 159 -5.82 -2.35 11.22
CA VAL A 159 -5.07 -1.87 12.39
C VAL A 159 -5.88 -0.92 13.25
N HIS A 160 -5.63 -0.94 14.56
CA HIS A 160 -6.25 -0.01 15.51
C HIS A 160 -5.21 0.68 16.38
N ASP A 161 -5.48 1.93 16.74
CA ASP A 161 -4.67 2.65 17.73
C ASP A 161 -4.87 1.99 19.11
N PRO A 162 -3.82 1.41 19.72
CA PRO A 162 -3.92 0.75 21.02
C PRO A 162 -4.32 1.71 22.15
N LYS A 163 -4.15 3.03 21.97
CA LYS A 163 -4.48 4.04 22.98
C LYS A 163 -5.93 4.52 22.90
N LYS A 164 -6.61 4.31 21.77
CA LYS A 164 -7.95 4.89 21.52
C LYS A 164 -9.11 3.94 21.83
N HIS A 165 -8.85 2.72 22.30
CA HIS A 165 -9.88 1.71 22.63
C HIS A 165 -10.96 1.52 21.55
N LYS A 166 -10.60 1.60 20.26
CA LYS A 166 -11.50 1.42 19.11
C LYS A 166 -11.46 0.01 18.51
N GLU A 167 -11.11 -0.98 19.31
CA GLU A 167 -10.88 -2.37 18.87
C GLU A 167 -12.13 -3.04 18.30
N GLU A 168 -13.29 -2.75 18.90
CA GLU A 168 -14.57 -3.37 18.50
C GLU A 168 -14.90 -3.13 17.02
N LYS A 169 -14.50 -1.96 16.51
CA LYS A 169 -14.67 -1.63 15.10
C LYS A 169 -13.93 -2.62 14.20
N ILE A 170 -12.65 -2.87 14.49
CA ILE A 170 -11.81 -3.79 13.71
C ILE A 170 -12.28 -5.23 13.90
N HIS A 171 -12.68 -5.61 15.12
CA HIS A 171 -13.26 -6.93 15.39
C HIS A 171 -14.54 -7.18 14.57
N ARG A 172 -15.40 -6.17 14.41
CA ARG A 172 -16.58 -6.26 13.53
C ARG A 172 -16.17 -6.49 12.07
N LEU A 173 -15.20 -5.73 11.55
CA LEU A 173 -14.72 -5.92 10.17
C LEU A 173 -14.16 -7.33 9.93
N PHE A 174 -13.46 -7.88 10.92
CA PHE A 174 -12.97 -9.25 10.88
C PHE A 174 -14.11 -10.27 10.88
N ARG A 175 -15.08 -10.15 11.81
CA ARG A 175 -16.26 -11.04 11.89
C ARG A 175 -17.12 -11.02 10.62
N GLU A 176 -17.26 -9.86 10.00
CA GLU A 176 -17.97 -9.70 8.72
C GLU A 176 -17.15 -10.19 7.51
N GLY A 177 -15.96 -10.77 7.73
CA GLY A 177 -15.12 -11.30 6.67
C GLY A 177 -14.52 -10.24 5.75
N ARG A 178 -14.45 -8.97 6.17
CA ARG A 178 -13.94 -7.87 5.33
C ARG A 178 -12.42 -7.75 5.30
N ILE A 179 -11.74 -8.31 6.29
CA ILE A 179 -10.27 -8.34 6.43
C ILE A 179 -9.79 -9.77 6.67
N ASN A 180 -8.50 -10.04 6.46
CA ASN A 180 -7.87 -11.34 6.73
C ASN A 180 -7.37 -11.41 8.17
N TYR A 181 -6.76 -10.32 8.65
CA TYR A 181 -6.14 -10.24 9.97
C TYR A 181 -6.39 -8.88 10.61
N PHE A 182 -6.10 -8.77 11.91
CA PHE A 182 -6.02 -7.50 12.59
C PHE A 182 -4.88 -7.45 13.60
N ALA A 183 -4.40 -6.24 13.90
CA ALA A 183 -3.37 -6.00 14.90
C ALA A 183 -3.43 -4.57 15.45
N PRO A 184 -2.86 -4.29 16.63
CA PRO A 184 -2.55 -2.92 17.04
C PRO A 184 -1.59 -2.25 16.05
N ALA A 185 -1.70 -0.93 15.90
CA ALA A 185 -0.76 -0.09 15.16
C ALA A 185 0.57 0.07 15.92
N ASP A 186 1.29 -1.05 16.09
CA ASP A 186 2.59 -1.17 16.72
C ASP A 186 3.50 -1.95 15.77
N TYR A 187 4.38 -1.20 15.10
CA TYR A 187 5.22 -1.67 14.00
C TYR A 187 6.59 -2.17 14.47
N ARG A 188 6.82 -2.22 15.79
CA ARG A 188 8.08 -2.72 16.34
C ARG A 188 8.29 -4.21 16.02
N GLU A 189 9.55 -4.59 15.93
CA GLU A 189 9.94 -5.98 15.73
C GLU A 189 9.32 -6.90 16.80
N GLY A 190 8.93 -8.10 16.37
CA GLY A 190 8.36 -9.13 17.23
C GLY A 190 6.91 -8.88 17.68
N LYS A 191 6.29 -7.75 17.34
CA LYS A 191 4.86 -7.47 17.61
C LYS A 191 3.93 -8.21 16.64
N SER A 192 2.64 -8.20 16.92
CA SER A 192 1.64 -8.94 16.14
C SER A 192 1.64 -8.55 14.67
N LEU A 193 1.64 -7.25 14.36
CA LEU A 193 1.67 -6.75 12.98
C LEU A 193 2.93 -7.25 12.23
N HIS A 194 4.10 -7.13 12.86
CA HIS A 194 5.37 -7.65 12.32
C HIS A 194 5.32 -9.17 12.07
N ARG A 195 4.81 -9.95 13.03
CA ARG A 195 4.69 -11.42 12.89
C ARG A 195 3.73 -11.81 11.76
N ILE A 196 2.61 -11.11 11.63
CA ILE A 196 1.65 -11.33 10.53
C ILE A 196 2.34 -11.03 9.20
N MET A 197 2.98 -9.87 9.06
CA MET A 197 3.65 -9.49 7.81
C MET A 197 4.72 -10.50 7.39
N LYS A 198 5.56 -10.97 8.33
CA LYS A 198 6.54 -12.03 8.04
C LYS A 198 5.89 -13.29 7.46
N LYS A 199 4.80 -13.78 8.07
CA LYS A 199 4.07 -14.95 7.56
C LYS A 199 3.46 -14.72 6.19
N VAL A 200 3.01 -13.51 5.89
CA VAL A 200 2.48 -13.17 4.57
C VAL A 200 3.61 -13.19 3.53
N ILE A 201 4.78 -12.67 3.87
CA ILE A 201 5.98 -12.75 3.01
C ILE A 201 6.39 -14.21 2.78
N ASP A 202 6.39 -15.04 3.82
CA ASP A 202 6.65 -16.48 3.69
C ASP A 202 5.64 -17.16 2.75
N LEU A 203 4.35 -16.77 2.84
CA LEU A 203 3.29 -17.29 1.96
C LEU A 203 3.50 -16.87 0.50
N VAL A 204 3.87 -15.61 0.25
CA VAL A 204 4.18 -15.12 -1.09
C VAL A 204 5.38 -15.86 -1.66
N ALA A 205 6.45 -16.05 -0.88
CA ALA A 205 7.65 -16.76 -1.34
C ALA A 205 7.30 -18.19 -1.76
N ALA A 206 6.58 -18.91 -0.91
CA ALA A 206 6.16 -20.28 -1.21
C ALA A 206 5.25 -20.36 -2.44
N ARG A 207 4.40 -19.36 -2.68
CA ARG A 207 3.54 -19.31 -3.87
C ARG A 207 4.37 -19.11 -5.14
N GLU A 208 5.29 -18.15 -5.13
CA GLU A 208 6.18 -17.90 -6.26
C GLU A 208 7.03 -19.13 -6.60
N ASP A 209 7.59 -19.80 -5.58
CA ASP A 209 8.34 -21.05 -5.76
C ASP A 209 7.50 -22.12 -6.46
N LEU A 210 6.25 -22.33 -6.01
CA LEU A 210 5.32 -23.29 -6.64
C LEU A 210 4.95 -22.91 -8.08
N TRP A 211 4.83 -21.61 -8.40
CA TRP A 211 4.57 -21.18 -9.77
C TRP A 211 5.74 -21.45 -10.70
N GLN A 212 6.97 -21.29 -10.23
CA GLN A 212 8.16 -21.65 -11.02
C GLN A 212 8.21 -23.17 -11.25
N GLU A 213 7.89 -23.98 -10.25
CA GLU A 213 7.78 -25.43 -10.41
C GLU A 213 6.69 -25.82 -11.42
N GLU A 214 5.50 -25.22 -11.33
CA GLU A 214 4.41 -25.47 -12.27
C GLU A 214 4.80 -25.08 -13.71
N ALA A 215 5.45 -23.93 -13.89
CA ALA A 215 5.93 -23.49 -15.20
C ALA A 215 6.93 -24.48 -15.79
N ALA A 216 7.91 -24.94 -15.00
CA ALA A 216 8.89 -25.93 -15.44
C ALA A 216 8.22 -27.27 -15.81
N LEU A 217 7.22 -27.71 -15.05
CA LEU A 217 6.46 -28.93 -15.34
C LEU A 217 5.64 -28.81 -16.64
N ARG A 218 5.05 -27.63 -16.90
CA ARG A 218 4.34 -27.36 -18.16
C ARG A 218 5.27 -27.42 -19.36
N GLU A 219 6.46 -26.80 -19.28
CA GLU A 219 7.46 -26.86 -20.35
C GLU A 219 7.92 -28.30 -20.65
N LEU A 220 8.09 -29.13 -19.62
CA LEU A 220 8.42 -30.55 -19.77
C LEU A 220 7.28 -31.36 -20.39
N ALA A 221 6.03 -31.06 -20.04
CA ALA A 221 4.86 -31.74 -20.59
C ALA A 221 4.63 -31.37 -22.07
N ASP A 222 4.93 -30.13 -22.45
CA ASP A 222 4.79 -29.65 -23.83
C ASP A 222 5.96 -30.08 -24.74
N ASN A 223 7.14 -30.35 -24.17
CA ASN A 223 8.31 -30.89 -24.87
C ASN A 223 8.80 -32.20 -24.22
N PRO A 224 8.03 -33.30 -24.31
CA PRO A 224 8.49 -34.58 -23.80
C PRO A 224 9.77 -34.95 -24.55
N ARG A 225 10.86 -35.19 -23.82
CA ARG A 225 12.10 -35.72 -24.43
C ARG A 225 11.71 -36.97 -25.21
N GLU A 226 11.97 -36.98 -26.52
CA GLU A 226 11.85 -38.21 -27.30
C GLU A 226 12.79 -39.23 -26.66
N ASP A 227 12.21 -40.22 -25.97
CA ASP A 227 12.93 -41.38 -25.53
C ASP A 227 13.55 -42.01 -26.79
N ILE A 228 14.87 -41.87 -26.90
CA ILE A 228 15.68 -42.58 -27.88
C ILE A 228 15.48 -44.06 -27.57
N LYS A 229 14.53 -44.68 -28.26
CA LYS A 229 14.38 -46.13 -28.34
C LYS A 229 15.65 -46.67 -28.98
N GLN A 230 16.53 -47.23 -28.15
CA GLN A 230 17.53 -48.21 -28.59
C GLN A 230 16.88 -49.58 -28.75
#